data_AF-A0A8D8ZCY1-F1
#
_entry.id   AF-A0A8D8ZCY1-F1
#
_cell.length_a   1.000
_cell.length_b   1.000
_cell.length_c   1.000
_cell.angle_alpha   90.00
_cell.angle_beta   90.00
_cell.angle_gamma   90.00
#
_symmetry.space_group_name_H-M   'P 1'
#
loop_
_entity.id
_entity.type
_entity.pdbx_description
1 polymer ?
#
loop_
_entity_poly.entity_id
_entity_poly.type
_entity_poly.pdbx_seq_one_letter_code
_entity_poly.pdbx_strand_id
1 'polypeptide(L)'
;SQKRGQKSIIPRYEDNKKKFTNFYETVAALMTFQLQSICIDSLLEYTDFIVDLQKSPRFIIKLSKHHGVIGLEPSLKKFTDSFITIYDNMIRTVMSQPRLDNQQHQQNNKYENLKPTILEEFNAECQSQILFLVEEEWITTELRISDFDDYLFLINGEVNFLLSEIS
;
A
#
# COMPACT_ATOMS: atom_id res chain seq x y z
N SER A 1 -7.19 -46.64 -38.91
CA SER A 1 -7.33 -45.20 -38.62
C SER A 1 -6.52 -44.81 -37.41
N GLN A 2 -5.38 -44.14 -37.65
CA GLN A 2 -4.50 -43.58 -36.62
C GLN A 2 -5.22 -42.48 -35.82
N LYS A 3 -5.33 -42.65 -34.50
CA LYS A 3 -5.65 -41.55 -33.59
C LYS A 3 -4.45 -40.61 -33.55
N ARG A 4 -4.57 -39.44 -34.19
CA ARG A 4 -3.61 -38.33 -34.04
C ARG A 4 -3.56 -37.95 -32.56
N GLY A 5 -2.49 -38.34 -31.87
CA GLY A 5 -2.25 -37.93 -30.49
C GLY A 5 -2.21 -36.41 -30.41
N GLN A 6 -3.09 -35.82 -29.61
CA GLN A 6 -3.03 -34.40 -29.28
C GLN A 6 -1.64 -34.12 -28.71
N LYS A 7 -0.83 -33.33 -29.43
CA LYS A 7 0.46 -32.90 -28.91
C LYS A 7 0.17 -31.99 -27.71
N SER A 8 0.66 -32.38 -26.54
CA SER A 8 0.63 -31.54 -25.35
C SER A 8 1.22 -30.17 -25.71
N ILE A 9 0.46 -29.09 -25.47
CA ILE A 9 0.90 -27.71 -25.71
C ILE A 9 2.09 -27.38 -24.78
N ILE A 10 2.12 -28.00 -23.62
CA ILE A 10 3.20 -27.87 -22.63
C ILE A 10 4.29 -28.87 -23.01
N PRO A 11 5.53 -28.42 -23.30
CA PRO A 11 6.65 -29.31 -23.55
C PRO A 11 6.95 -30.12 -22.29
N ARG A 12 7.20 -31.43 -22.44
CA ARG A 12 7.65 -32.29 -21.33
C ARG A 12 9.18 -32.19 -21.21
N TYR A 13 9.67 -32.26 -19.98
CA TYR A 13 11.10 -32.18 -19.69
C TYR A 13 11.88 -33.31 -20.38
N GLU A 14 11.32 -34.52 -20.38
CA GLU A 14 11.93 -35.74 -20.92
C GLU A 14 12.08 -35.72 -22.46
N ASP A 15 11.19 -35.00 -23.16
CA ASP A 15 11.16 -34.98 -24.63
C ASP A 15 12.19 -34.00 -25.22
N ASN A 16 12.33 -32.81 -24.61
CA ASN A 16 13.25 -31.79 -25.09
C ASN A 16 13.55 -30.72 -24.01
N LYS A 17 14.66 -30.89 -23.29
CA LYS A 17 15.13 -29.96 -22.25
C LYS A 17 15.26 -28.52 -22.73
N LYS A 18 15.77 -28.27 -23.94
CA LYS A 18 15.96 -26.90 -24.47
C LYS A 18 14.62 -26.20 -24.73
N LYS A 19 13.66 -26.90 -25.34
CA LYS A 19 12.32 -26.34 -25.59
C LYS A 19 11.54 -26.11 -24.30
N PHE A 20 11.71 -27.00 -23.33
CA PHE A 20 11.15 -26.85 -21.98
C PHE A 20 11.66 -25.57 -21.31
N THR A 21 12.98 -25.38 -21.23
CA THR A 21 13.57 -24.18 -20.62
C THR A 21 13.11 -22.90 -21.32
N ASN A 22 13.18 -22.84 -22.66
CA ASN A 22 12.77 -21.65 -23.40
C ASN A 22 11.29 -21.31 -23.20
N PHE A 23 10.42 -22.32 -23.09
CA PHE A 23 9.01 -22.12 -22.80
C PHE A 23 8.81 -21.46 -21.44
N TYR A 24 9.40 -22.01 -20.38
CA TYR A 24 9.25 -21.46 -19.04
C TYR A 24 9.95 -20.12 -18.84
N GLU A 25 11.06 -19.85 -19.53
CA GLU A 25 11.66 -18.51 -19.57
C GLU A 25 10.72 -17.49 -20.24
N THR A 26 10.06 -17.87 -21.34
CA THR A 26 9.07 -17.00 -21.99
C THR A 26 7.87 -16.74 -21.07
N VAL A 27 7.38 -17.78 -20.38
CA VAL A 27 6.28 -17.65 -19.42
C VAL A 27 6.69 -16.77 -18.23
N ALA A 28 7.90 -16.95 -17.69
CA ALA A 28 8.42 -16.12 -16.60
C ALA A 28 8.54 -14.65 -17.02
N ALA A 29 9.04 -14.37 -18.22
CA ALA A 29 9.13 -13.01 -18.76
C ALA A 29 7.74 -12.38 -18.93
N LEU A 30 6.77 -13.13 -19.48
CA LEU A 30 5.39 -12.66 -19.65
C LEU A 30 4.71 -12.36 -18.31
N MET A 31 4.81 -13.30 -17.35
CA MET A 31 4.24 -13.11 -16.01
C MET A 31 4.88 -11.93 -15.28
N THR A 32 6.21 -11.77 -15.41
CA THR A 32 6.93 -10.64 -14.82
C THR A 32 6.41 -9.32 -15.37
N PHE A 33 6.22 -9.22 -16.69
CA PHE A 33 5.65 -8.04 -17.32
C PHE A 33 4.22 -7.75 -16.85
N GLN A 34 3.36 -8.78 -16.81
CA GLN A 34 1.98 -8.63 -16.35
C GLN A 34 1.89 -8.18 -14.89
N LEU A 35 2.70 -8.77 -14.01
CA LEU A 35 2.77 -8.38 -12.61
C LEU A 35 3.25 -6.94 -12.43
N GLN A 36 4.22 -6.51 -13.25
CA GLN A 36 4.69 -5.13 -13.24
C GLN A 36 3.56 -4.17 -13.64
N SER A 37 2.84 -4.44 -14.74
CA SER A 37 1.71 -3.61 -15.17
C SER A 37 0.62 -3.54 -14.11
N ILE A 38 0.19 -4.68 -13.57
CA ILE A 38 -0.82 -4.75 -12.50
C ILE A 38 -0.38 -3.93 -11.28
N CYS A 39 0.90 -3.99 -10.91
CA CYS A 39 1.40 -3.23 -9.78
C CYS A 39 1.31 -1.72 -10.05
N ILE A 40 1.78 -1.27 -11.22
CA ILE A 40 1.73 0.15 -11.60
C ILE A 40 0.29 0.66 -11.61
N ASP A 41 -0.62 -0.07 -12.26
CA ASP A 41 -2.04 0.28 -12.33
C ASP A 41 -2.66 0.36 -10.92
N SER A 42 -2.37 -0.61 -10.05
CA SER A 42 -2.86 -0.62 -8.67
C SER A 42 -2.34 0.57 -7.85
N LEU A 43 -1.07 0.96 -8.02
CA LEU A 43 -0.49 2.11 -7.33
C LEU A 43 -1.17 3.42 -7.77
N LEU A 44 -1.42 3.57 -9.07
CA LEU A 44 -2.13 4.74 -9.62
C LEU A 44 -3.57 4.78 -9.15
N GLU A 45 -4.31 3.69 -9.31
CA GLU A 45 -5.72 3.62 -8.88
C GLU A 45 -5.87 3.91 -7.39
N TYR A 46 -4.94 3.42 -6.56
CA TYR A 46 -4.94 3.73 -5.13
C TYR A 46 -4.65 5.21 -4.86
N THR A 47 -3.68 5.79 -5.57
CA THR A 47 -3.35 7.22 -5.46
C THR A 47 -4.55 8.08 -5.83
N ASP A 48 -5.14 7.82 -7.00
CA ASP A 48 -6.33 8.51 -7.49
C ASP A 48 -7.52 8.33 -6.55
N PHE A 49 -7.69 7.13 -5.98
CA PHE A 49 -8.76 6.85 -5.02
C PHE A 49 -8.64 7.68 -3.74
N ILE A 50 -7.42 7.89 -3.22
CA ILE A 50 -7.22 8.71 -2.02
C ILE A 50 -7.32 10.20 -2.34
N VAL A 51 -6.77 10.63 -3.48
CA VAL A 51 -6.78 12.04 -3.91
C VAL A 51 -8.19 12.52 -4.28
N ASP A 52 -9.04 11.64 -4.81
CA ASP A 52 -10.44 11.96 -5.11
C ASP A 52 -11.29 12.03 -3.82
N LEU A 53 -11.23 13.17 -3.14
CA LEU A 53 -12.00 13.47 -1.92
C LEU A 53 -13.52 13.37 -2.07
N GLN A 54 -14.06 13.31 -3.30
CA GLN A 54 -15.49 13.14 -3.53
C GLN A 54 -15.92 11.67 -3.50
N LYS A 55 -15.02 10.77 -3.89
CA LYS A 55 -15.28 9.33 -3.95
C LYS A 55 -14.66 8.57 -2.79
N SER A 56 -13.64 9.12 -2.15
CA SER A 56 -12.93 8.48 -1.05
C SER A 56 -13.78 8.46 0.23
N PRO A 57 -13.73 7.37 1.01
CA PRO A 57 -14.37 7.32 2.32
C PRO A 57 -13.71 8.33 3.25
N ARG A 58 -14.54 9.06 4.01
CA ARG A 58 -14.04 10.03 4.98
C ARG A 58 -13.38 9.31 6.15
N PHE A 59 -12.18 9.75 6.50
CA PHE A 59 -11.48 9.28 7.68
C PHE A 59 -12.00 10.02 8.93
N ILE A 60 -12.16 9.28 10.02
CA ILE A 60 -12.58 9.84 11.30
C ILE A 60 -11.33 10.03 12.16
N ILE A 61 -11.00 11.28 12.43
CA ILE A 61 -9.95 11.64 13.39
C ILE A 61 -10.63 12.02 14.69
N LYS A 62 -10.18 11.42 15.79
CA LYS A 62 -10.71 11.68 17.14
C LYS A 62 -9.88 12.75 17.81
N LEU A 63 -10.55 13.64 18.53
CA LEU A 63 -9.91 14.51 19.50
C LEU A 63 -9.68 13.73 20.78
N SER A 64 -8.44 13.71 21.23
CA SER A 64 -8.00 13.09 22.47
C SER A 64 -7.39 14.16 23.37
N LYS A 65 -7.62 14.04 24.68
CA LYS A 65 -7.00 14.92 25.66
C LYS A 65 -5.88 14.17 26.36
N HIS A 66 -4.65 14.65 26.25
CA HIS A 66 -3.50 14.12 26.96
C HIS A 66 -2.79 15.25 27.71
N HIS A 67 -2.71 15.13 29.04
CA HIS A 67 -2.00 16.07 29.92
C HIS A 67 -2.39 17.57 29.75
N GLY A 68 -3.67 17.84 29.50
CA GLY A 68 -4.17 19.22 29.36
C GLY A 68 -4.04 19.80 27.95
N VAL A 69 -3.51 19.02 27.00
CA VAL A 69 -3.42 19.38 25.57
C VAL A 69 -4.41 18.55 24.77
N ILE A 70 -5.14 19.19 23.86
CA ILE A 70 -5.98 18.51 22.86
C ILE A 70 -5.06 18.06 21.73
N GLY A 71 -5.07 16.76 21.44
CA GLY A 71 -4.32 16.15 20.35
C GLY A 71 -5.22 15.32 19.44
N LEU A 72 -4.74 15.05 18.23
CA LEU A 72 -5.44 14.24 17.24
C LEU A 72 -5.00 12.77 17.31
N GLU A 73 -5.98 11.87 17.30
CA GLU A 73 -5.82 10.42 17.29
C GLU A 73 -6.51 9.82 16.04
N PRO A 74 -5.80 9.09 15.16
CA PRO A 74 -4.35 8.83 15.19
C PRO A 74 -3.52 10.10 14.95
N SER A 75 -2.21 10.08 15.22
CA SER A 75 -1.33 11.21 14.87
C SER A 75 -1.06 11.28 13.37
N LEU A 76 -0.69 12.46 12.85
CA LEU A 76 -0.34 12.66 11.43
C LEU A 76 0.62 11.58 10.94
N LYS A 77 1.69 11.33 11.69
CA LYS A 77 2.68 10.30 11.36
C LYS A 77 2.08 8.90 11.25
N LYS A 78 1.26 8.46 12.21
CA LYS A 78 0.62 7.14 12.15
C LYS A 78 -0.32 7.05 10.95
N PHE A 79 -0.98 8.16 10.63
CA PHE A 79 -1.89 8.26 9.51
C PHE A 79 -1.14 8.15 8.17
N THR A 80 -0.08 8.94 7.97
CA THR A 80 0.78 8.88 6.77
C THR A 80 1.49 7.53 6.61
N ASP A 81 2.07 6.99 7.70
CA ASP A 81 2.72 5.68 7.72
C ASP A 81 1.75 4.56 7.26
N SER A 82 0.46 4.69 7.58
CA SER A 82 -0.57 3.72 7.16
C SER A 82 -0.77 3.72 5.64
N PHE A 83 -0.77 4.89 4.99
CA PHE A 83 -0.87 4.97 3.53
C PHE A 83 0.39 4.40 2.86
N ILE A 84 1.57 4.77 3.34
CA ILE A 84 2.86 4.29 2.81
C ILE A 84 2.95 2.75 2.92
N THR A 85 2.55 2.20 4.06
CA THR A 85 2.55 0.74 4.30
C THR A 85 1.72 -0.01 3.25
N ILE A 86 0.67 0.60 2.71
CA ILE A 86 -0.15 -0.01 1.66
C ILE A 86 0.65 -0.12 0.35
N TYR A 87 1.38 0.92 -0.07
CA TYR A 87 2.29 0.85 -1.24
C TYR A 87 3.32 -0.26 -1.08
N ASP A 88 4.01 -0.30 0.07
CA ASP A 88 5.03 -1.31 0.35
C ASP A 88 4.46 -2.73 0.28
N ASN A 89 3.24 -2.92 0.78
CA ASN A 89 2.57 -4.21 0.71
C ASN A 89 2.21 -4.63 -0.72
N MET A 90 1.78 -3.70 -1.58
CA MET A 90 1.52 -4.00 -2.99
C MET A 90 2.78 -4.47 -3.70
N ILE A 91 3.88 -3.71 -3.56
CA ILE A 91 5.18 -4.01 -4.17
C ILE A 91 5.70 -5.35 -3.63
N ARG A 92 5.67 -5.55 -2.31
CA ARG A 92 6.14 -6.80 -1.67
C ARG A 92 5.33 -8.02 -2.14
N THR A 93 4.02 -7.87 -2.31
CA THR A 93 3.15 -8.96 -2.79
C THR A 93 3.55 -9.39 -4.19
N VAL A 94 3.77 -8.41 -5.07
CA VAL A 94 4.18 -8.63 -6.46
C VAL A 94 5.59 -9.24 -6.56
N MET A 95 6.53 -8.82 -5.71
CA MET A 95 7.89 -9.37 -5.64
C MET A 95 7.98 -10.78 -5.01
N SER A 96 6.94 -11.22 -4.30
CA SER A 96 6.91 -12.52 -3.63
C SER A 96 6.39 -13.66 -4.52
N GLN A 97 6.01 -13.38 -5.77
CA GLN A 97 5.40 -14.37 -6.64
C GLN A 97 6.42 -15.40 -7.15
N PRO A 98 6.22 -16.71 -6.89
CA PRO A 98 7.14 -17.75 -7.34
C PRO A 98 7.03 -17.96 -8.85
N ARG A 99 8.13 -18.35 -9.50
CA ARG A 99 8.07 -18.81 -10.89
C ARG A 99 7.33 -20.16 -11.01
N LEU A 100 6.67 -20.39 -12.15
CA LEU A 100 5.91 -21.62 -12.40
C LEU A 100 6.78 -22.87 -12.60
N ASP A 101 8.00 -22.72 -13.12
CA ASP A 101 8.94 -23.83 -13.30
C ASP A 101 9.45 -24.43 -11.98
N ASN A 102 9.35 -23.68 -10.88
CA ASN A 102 9.73 -24.13 -9.54
C ASN A 102 8.91 -25.34 -9.05
N GLN A 103 7.67 -25.51 -9.53
CA GLN A 103 6.83 -26.63 -9.11
C GLN A 103 7.22 -27.97 -9.77
N GLN A 104 7.92 -27.93 -10.91
CA GLN A 104 8.31 -29.13 -11.66
C GLN A 104 9.79 -29.51 -11.48
N HIS A 105 10.62 -28.59 -10.99
CA HIS A 105 12.05 -28.81 -10.74
C HIS A 105 12.33 -29.14 -9.26
N GLN A 106 11.75 -30.24 -8.78
CA GLN A 106 11.75 -30.64 -7.37
C GLN A 106 13.11 -31.01 -6.74
N GLN A 107 14.25 -30.91 -7.42
CA GLN A 107 15.45 -31.56 -6.88
C GLN A 107 16.65 -30.70 -6.52
N ASN A 108 16.89 -29.48 -7.01
CA ASN A 108 18.15 -28.78 -6.63
C ASN A 108 18.23 -27.25 -6.82
N ASN A 109 17.18 -26.55 -7.25
CA ASN A 109 17.29 -25.10 -7.48
C ASN A 109 16.58 -24.30 -6.38
N LYS A 110 17.27 -23.27 -5.87
CA LYS A 110 16.66 -22.26 -5.00
C LYS A 110 15.40 -21.73 -5.67
N TYR A 111 14.30 -21.69 -4.93
CA TYR A 111 13.05 -21.07 -5.39
C TYR A 111 13.33 -19.63 -5.82
N GLU A 112 13.29 -19.37 -7.13
CA GLU A 112 13.41 -18.01 -7.64
C GLU A 112 12.01 -17.41 -7.82
N ASN A 113 11.81 -16.24 -7.24
CA ASN A 113 10.62 -15.43 -7.47
C ASN A 113 10.76 -14.64 -8.79
N LEU A 114 9.61 -14.25 -9.34
CA LEU A 114 9.54 -13.28 -10.42
C LEU A 114 10.12 -11.95 -9.95
N LYS A 115 10.75 -11.21 -10.86
CA LYS A 115 11.45 -9.94 -10.56
C LYS A 115 10.88 -8.80 -11.41
N PRO A 116 9.64 -8.38 -11.15
CA PRO A 116 9.07 -7.19 -11.79
C PRO A 116 9.90 -5.96 -11.41
N THR A 117 10.06 -5.04 -12.36
CA THR A 117 10.85 -3.81 -12.14
C THR A 117 9.89 -2.64 -11.95
N ILE A 118 9.77 -2.18 -10.72
CA ILE A 118 8.99 -0.99 -10.37
C ILE A 118 10.00 0.09 -10.03
N LEU A 119 9.94 1.22 -10.74
CA LEU A 119 10.86 2.33 -10.54
C LEU A 119 10.59 2.98 -9.18
N GLU A 120 11.64 3.17 -8.38
CA GLU A 120 11.53 3.78 -7.05
C GLU A 120 11.03 5.23 -7.15
N GLU A 121 11.46 5.96 -8.18
CA GLU A 121 10.98 7.32 -8.49
C GLU A 121 9.47 7.38 -8.71
N PHE A 122 8.91 6.39 -9.39
CA PHE A 122 7.47 6.32 -9.66
C PHE A 122 6.67 6.09 -8.38
N ASN A 123 7.15 5.18 -7.52
CA ASN A 123 6.53 4.94 -6.21
C ASN A 123 6.62 6.18 -5.32
N ALA A 124 7.79 6.85 -5.30
CA ALA A 124 7.99 8.07 -4.53
C ALA A 124 7.07 9.21 -4.99
N GLU A 125 6.85 9.35 -6.30
CA GLU A 125 5.91 10.34 -6.84
C GLU A 125 4.46 10.08 -6.37
N CYS A 126 3.99 8.83 -6.46
CA CYS A 126 2.66 8.46 -6.00
C CYS A 126 2.48 8.72 -4.49
N GLN A 127 3.47 8.32 -3.68
CA GLN A 127 3.45 8.54 -2.23
C GLN A 127 3.43 10.05 -1.90
N SER A 128 4.25 10.84 -2.59
CA SER A 128 4.34 12.30 -2.38
C SER A 128 2.98 12.99 -2.59
N GLN A 129 2.21 12.58 -3.59
CA GLN A 129 0.88 13.15 -3.85
C GLN A 129 -0.09 12.93 -2.67
N ILE A 130 -0.14 11.71 -2.12
CA ILE A 130 -0.98 11.43 -0.95
C ILE A 130 -0.46 12.19 0.27
N LEU A 131 0.85 12.21 0.51
CA LEU A 131 1.43 12.87 1.67
C LEU A 131 1.13 14.38 1.66
N PHE A 132 1.28 15.03 0.51
CA PHE A 132 0.96 16.44 0.35
C PHE A 132 -0.51 16.73 0.68
N LEU A 133 -1.43 15.93 0.14
CA LEU A 133 -2.86 16.07 0.41
C LEU A 133 -3.18 15.88 1.91
N VAL A 134 -2.61 14.85 2.52
CA VAL A 134 -2.82 14.54 3.93
C VAL A 134 -2.30 15.68 4.81
N GLU A 135 -1.14 16.24 4.51
CA GLU A 135 -0.58 17.38 5.26
C GLU A 135 -1.46 18.63 5.13
N GLU A 136 -1.95 18.94 3.92
CA GLU A 136 -2.84 20.09 3.68
C GLU A 136 -4.16 19.99 4.49
N GLU A 137 -4.80 18.83 4.44
CA GLU A 137 -6.03 18.56 5.21
C GLU A 137 -5.75 18.51 6.72
N TRP A 138 -4.56 18.07 7.13
CA TRP A 138 -4.16 18.03 8.53
C TRP A 138 -4.03 19.44 9.11
N ILE A 139 -3.36 20.35 8.40
CA ILE A 139 -3.25 21.76 8.79
C ILE A 139 -4.64 22.38 8.94
N THR A 140 -5.53 22.12 7.99
CA THR A 140 -6.92 22.58 8.04
C THR A 140 -7.65 22.06 9.28
N THR A 141 -7.39 20.81 9.67
CA THR A 141 -7.96 20.19 10.88
C THR A 141 -7.38 20.83 12.15
N GLU A 142 -6.09 21.09 12.22
CA GLU A 142 -5.45 21.75 13.36
C GLU A 142 -5.94 23.18 13.55
N LEU A 143 -6.12 23.94 12.46
CA LEU A 143 -6.70 25.29 12.52
C LEU A 143 -8.11 25.27 13.13
N ARG A 144 -8.94 24.31 12.74
CA ARG A 144 -10.30 24.14 13.33
C ARG A 144 -10.28 23.73 14.80
N ILE A 145 -9.21 23.08 15.27
CA ILE A 145 -9.06 22.75 16.70
C ILE A 145 -8.69 24.01 17.48
N SER A 146 -7.89 24.90 16.89
CA SER A 146 -7.52 26.16 17.55
C SER A 146 -8.72 27.08 17.81
N ASP A 147 -9.80 26.96 17.03
CA ASP A 147 -11.08 27.62 17.34
C ASP A 147 -11.65 27.21 18.73
N PHE A 148 -11.21 26.08 19.30
CA PHE A 148 -11.58 25.61 20.63
C PHE A 148 -10.61 26.01 21.74
N ASP A 149 -9.49 26.69 21.42
CA ASP A 149 -8.51 27.14 22.41
C ASP A 149 -9.13 28.10 23.44
N ASP A 150 -10.05 28.95 22.98
CA ASP A 150 -10.83 29.84 23.83
C ASP A 150 -11.66 29.10 24.88
N TYR A 151 -12.01 27.83 24.65
CA TYR A 151 -12.80 27.02 25.58
C TYR A 151 -11.93 25.99 26.33
N LEU A 152 -10.62 26.02 26.13
CA LEU A 152 -9.71 25.05 26.74
C LEU A 152 -9.76 25.12 28.28
N PHE A 153 -9.99 26.31 28.85
CA PHE A 153 -10.15 26.50 30.29
C PHE A 153 -11.37 25.74 30.86
N LEU A 154 -12.46 25.59 30.10
CA LEU A 154 -13.61 24.75 30.46
C LEU A 154 -13.24 23.28 30.38
N ILE A 155 -12.55 22.89 29.31
CA ILE A 155 -12.11 21.51 29.06
C ILE A 155 -11.08 21.08 30.12
N ASN A 156 -10.29 22.01 30.65
CA ASN A 156 -9.29 21.81 31.70
C ASN A 156 -9.86 21.86 33.12
N GLY A 157 -11.11 22.26 33.30
CA GLY A 157 -11.75 22.30 34.62
C GLY A 157 -11.25 23.43 35.51
N GLU A 158 -10.55 24.42 34.95
CA GLU A 158 -9.98 25.56 35.67
C GLU A 158 -11.07 26.47 36.28
N VAL A 159 -12.28 26.42 35.72
CA VAL A 159 -13.47 27.11 36.26
C VAL A 159 -13.83 26.62 37.66
N ASN A 160 -13.63 25.33 37.96
CA ASN A 160 -13.91 24.80 39.30
C ASN A 160 -12.94 25.35 40.35
N PHE A 161 -11.72 25.71 39.93
CA PHE A 161 -10.73 26.30 40.82
C PHE A 161 -11.14 27.72 41.23
N LEU A 162 -11.52 28.54 40.25
CA LEU A 162 -11.99 29.91 40.48
C LEU A 162 -13.28 29.99 41.31
N LEU A 163 -14.21 29.04 41.13
CA LEU A 163 -15.45 29.00 41.92
C LEU A 163 -15.22 28.54 43.37
N SER A 164 -14.19 27.75 43.64
CA SER A 164 -13.82 27.34 45.00
C SER A 164 -13.10 28.42 45.80
N GLU A 165 -12.54 29.43 45.13
CA GLU A 165 -11.78 30.52 45.74
C GLU A 165 -12.66 31.74 46.07
N ILE A 166 -13.88 31.76 45.52
CA ILE A 166 -14.92 32.79 45.75
C ILE A 166 -15.97 32.30 46.79
N SER A 167 -15.97 31.01 47.13
CA SER A 167 -16.84 30.42 48.18
C SER A 167 -16.13 30.32 49.52
#